data_AF-A0A4S4KPS0-F1
#
_entry.id   AF-A0A4S4KPS0-F1
#
_cell.length_a   1.000
_cell.length_b   1.000
_cell.length_c   1.000
_cell.angle_alpha   90.00
_cell.angle_beta   90.00
_cell.angle_gamma   90.00
#
_symmetry.space_group_name_H-M   'P 1'
#
loop_
_entity.id
_entity.type
_entity.pdbx_description
1 polymer ?
#
loop_
_entity_poly.entity_id
_entity_poly.type
_entity_poly.pdbx_seq_one_letter_code
_entity_poly.pdbx_strand_id
1 'polypeptide(L)'
;MKPQPIHITGMINRRREAHRHRSEKSEILSEWRSDLRTEAKYDELLAQNASKDGVKLETEYASHLSDWDSLLIEKQNALNRTLNREIERQATPFPPEMLDQIAKARQFKFRNKAREFERECRGEVLPRTIARRNKRPPAHILARMTEKQKRWDKITRNVSEVGYVAYVKQKLGFKLRNPEAWKAELGKPEDQPRLDAMEEEIRRQNIAKRVQAQRALMRGERAKRKSNRGTQPKLDATA
;
A
#
# COMPACT_ATOMS: atom_id res chain seq x y z
N MET A 1 -2.10 10.92 -4.24
CA MET A 1 -1.05 10.55 -3.27
C MET A 1 -1.60 9.42 -2.42
N LYS A 2 -0.82 8.35 -2.23
CA LYS A 2 -1.16 7.27 -1.30
C LYS A 2 0.09 7.03 -0.43
N PRO A 3 -0.05 6.91 0.90
CA PRO A 3 -1.29 7.13 1.67
C PRO A 3 -1.75 8.59 1.65
N GLN A 4 -3.03 8.82 1.92
CA GLN A 4 -3.53 10.17 2.23
C GLN A 4 -2.98 10.59 3.61
N PRO A 5 -2.66 11.88 3.83
CA PRO A 5 -2.25 12.35 5.15
C PRO A 5 -3.30 12.04 6.23
N ILE A 6 -2.84 11.61 7.41
CA ILE A 6 -3.70 11.12 8.51
C ILE A 6 -4.75 12.16 8.91
N HIS A 7 -4.38 13.45 8.95
CA HIS A 7 -5.29 14.53 9.33
C HIS A 7 -6.45 14.69 8.34
N ILE A 8 -6.22 14.49 7.04
CA ILE A 8 -7.29 14.54 6.02
C ILE A 8 -8.24 13.37 6.22
N THR A 9 -7.70 12.17 6.42
CA THR A 9 -8.50 10.97 6.70
C THR A 9 -9.36 11.16 7.95
N GLY A 10 -8.76 11.66 9.04
CA GLY A 10 -9.47 11.95 10.29
C GLY A 10 -10.58 12.99 10.11
N MET A 11 -10.31 14.06 9.36
CA MET A 11 -11.31 15.08 9.04
C MET A 11 -12.49 14.50 8.24
N ILE A 12 -12.23 13.65 7.23
CA ILE A 12 -13.28 13.01 6.43
C ILE A 12 -14.14 12.10 7.30
N ASN A 13 -13.52 11.29 8.16
CA ASN A 13 -14.24 10.38 9.05
C ASN A 13 -15.13 11.15 10.03
N ARG A 14 -14.59 12.19 10.69
CA ARG A 14 -15.37 13.04 11.60
C ARG A 14 -16.56 13.70 10.89
N ARG A 15 -16.39 14.14 9.64
CA ARG A 15 -17.51 14.71 8.86
C ARG A 15 -18.59 13.69 8.57
N ARG A 16 -18.22 12.46 8.21
CA ARG A 16 -19.18 11.36 7.96
C ARG A 16 -19.95 10.99 9.21
N GLU A 17 -19.26 10.89 10.34
CA GLU A 17 -19.87 10.60 11.64
C GLU A 17 -20.79 11.73 12.09
N ALA A 18 -20.36 12.99 11.96
CA ALA A 18 -21.19 14.15 12.26
C ALA A 18 -22.42 14.27 11.35
N HIS A 19 -22.34 13.82 10.10
CA HIS A 19 -23.49 13.74 9.20
C HIS A 19 -24.48 12.68 9.70
N ARG A 20 -23.99 11.46 9.97
CA ARG A 20 -24.82 10.37 10.53
C ARG A 20 -25.57 10.81 11.78
N HIS A 21 -24.87 11.37 12.76
CA HIS A 21 -25.51 11.84 13.99
C HIS A 21 -26.53 12.95 13.78
N ARG A 22 -26.38 13.79 12.77
CA ARG A 22 -27.37 14.83 12.45
C ARG A 22 -28.60 14.22 11.77
N SER A 23 -28.42 13.24 10.89
CA SER A 23 -29.53 12.51 10.27
C SER A 23 -30.33 11.75 11.33
N GLU A 24 -29.66 10.99 12.20
CA GLU A 24 -30.29 10.28 13.33
C GLU A 24 -31.08 11.24 14.24
N LYS A 25 -30.49 12.39 14.59
CA LYS A 25 -31.19 13.42 15.39
C LYS A 25 -32.40 14.00 14.67
N SER A 26 -32.34 14.16 13.35
CA SER A 26 -33.46 14.67 12.57
C SER A 26 -34.62 13.67 12.52
N GLU A 27 -34.31 12.37 12.46
CA GLU A 27 -35.30 11.29 12.53
C GLU A 27 -35.97 11.26 13.90
N ILE A 28 -35.18 11.26 14.98
CA ILE A 28 -35.69 11.28 16.36
C ILE A 28 -36.60 12.49 16.62
N LEU A 29 -36.20 13.69 16.16
CA LEU A 29 -37.06 14.88 16.31
C LEU A 29 -38.37 14.76 15.53
N SER A 30 -38.35 14.08 14.37
CA SER A 30 -39.56 13.82 13.59
C SER A 30 -40.49 12.83 14.29
N GLU A 31 -39.93 11.80 14.92
CA GLU A 31 -40.66 10.83 15.73
C GLU A 31 -41.32 11.52 16.93
N TRP A 32 -40.55 12.26 17.75
CA TRP A 32 -41.09 12.99 18.90
C TRP A 32 -42.20 13.97 18.52
N ARG A 33 -42.05 14.62 17.36
CA ARG A 33 -43.09 15.50 16.84
C ARG A 33 -44.37 14.76 16.45
N SER A 34 -44.22 13.56 15.88
CA SER A 34 -45.35 12.69 15.55
C SER A 34 -46.06 12.19 16.81
N ASP A 35 -45.30 11.79 17.82
CA ASP A 35 -45.82 11.31 19.11
C ASP A 35 -46.59 12.41 19.81
N LEU A 36 -46.00 13.61 19.91
CA LEU A 36 -46.62 14.77 20.56
C LEU A 36 -47.95 15.16 19.89
N ARG A 37 -48.03 15.09 18.55
CA ARG A 37 -49.29 15.30 17.81
C ARG A 37 -50.31 14.20 18.03
N THR A 38 -49.86 12.97 18.27
CA THR A 38 -50.74 11.83 18.53
C THR A 38 -51.33 11.94 19.93
N GLU A 39 -50.51 12.29 20.93
CA GLU A 39 -50.95 12.55 22.30
C GLU A 39 -51.89 13.75 22.38
N ALA A 40 -51.58 14.85 21.70
CA ALA A 40 -52.47 16.01 21.65
C ALA A 40 -53.86 15.67 21.05
N LYS A 41 -53.90 14.86 19.99
CA LYS A 41 -55.17 14.36 19.44
C LYS A 41 -55.91 13.43 20.40
N TYR A 42 -55.18 12.60 21.14
CA TYR A 42 -55.77 11.73 22.13
C TYR A 42 -56.42 12.54 23.26
N ASP A 43 -55.71 13.55 23.78
CA ASP A 43 -56.23 14.51 24.77
C ASP A 43 -57.50 15.21 24.29
N GLU A 44 -57.51 15.70 23.04
CA GLU A 44 -58.68 16.33 22.43
C GLU A 44 -59.89 15.37 22.38
N LEU A 45 -59.66 14.11 21.96
CA LEU A 45 -60.72 13.10 21.91
C LEU A 45 -61.21 12.71 23.31
N LEU A 46 -60.31 12.61 24.29
CA LEU A 46 -60.67 12.32 25.68
C LEU A 46 -61.52 13.45 26.27
N ALA A 47 -61.12 14.70 26.06
CA ALA A 47 -61.86 15.87 26.51
C ALA A 47 -63.23 16.00 25.84
N GLN A 48 -63.33 15.67 24.54
CA GLN A 48 -64.61 15.62 23.83
C GLN A 48 -65.55 14.56 24.41
N ASN A 49 -65.04 13.36 24.74
CA ASN A 49 -65.85 12.30 25.34
C ASN A 49 -66.26 12.66 26.78
N ALA A 50 -65.33 13.12 27.61
CA ALA A 50 -65.62 13.56 28.98
C ALA A 50 -66.65 14.70 29.03
N SER A 51 -66.60 15.62 28.05
CA SER A 51 -67.58 16.70 27.92
C SER A 51 -68.99 16.20 27.64
N LYS A 52 -69.16 15.07 26.92
CA LYS A 52 -70.48 14.43 26.72
C LYS A 52 -71.04 13.87 28.02
N ASP A 53 -70.17 13.43 28.92
CA ASP A 53 -70.51 12.93 30.25
C ASP A 53 -70.63 14.05 31.31
N GLY A 54 -70.48 15.32 30.89
CA GLY A 54 -70.59 16.50 31.76
C GLY A 54 -69.35 16.80 32.60
N VAL A 55 -68.24 16.10 32.38
CA VAL A 55 -66.97 16.30 33.10
C VAL A 55 -66.02 17.16 32.25
N LYS A 56 -65.52 18.25 32.83
CA LYS A 56 -64.45 19.03 32.19
C LYS A 56 -63.10 18.41 32.49
N LEU A 57 -62.43 17.94 31.45
CA LEU A 57 -61.06 17.46 31.50
C LEU A 57 -60.11 18.58 31.07
N GLU A 58 -59.04 18.81 31.83
CA GLU A 58 -57.94 19.66 31.42
C GLU A 58 -57.01 18.89 30.47
N THR A 59 -56.62 19.50 29.36
CA THR A 59 -55.75 18.87 28.36
C THR A 59 -54.36 19.50 28.45
N GLU A 60 -53.36 18.70 28.78
CA GLU A 60 -51.99 19.21 28.91
C GLU A 60 -51.30 19.30 27.55
N TYR A 61 -51.45 18.26 26.71
CA TYR A 61 -50.75 18.17 25.42
C TYR A 61 -51.42 19.05 24.36
N ALA A 62 -52.76 19.07 24.32
CA ALA A 62 -53.49 19.86 23.35
C ALA A 62 -53.35 21.38 23.60
N SER A 63 -53.38 21.81 24.87
CA SER A 63 -53.28 23.23 25.24
C SER A 63 -51.89 23.82 24.95
N HIS A 64 -50.83 23.04 25.11
CA HIS A 64 -49.44 23.49 24.94
C HIS A 64 -48.78 23.00 23.64
N LEU A 65 -49.53 22.35 22.75
CA LEU A 65 -49.05 21.78 21.49
C LEU A 65 -48.22 22.79 20.67
N SER A 66 -48.71 24.02 20.54
CA SER A 66 -48.04 25.06 19.75
C SER A 66 -46.64 25.38 20.28
N ASP A 67 -46.50 25.51 21.60
CA ASP A 67 -45.24 25.90 22.23
C ASP A 67 -44.19 24.80 22.05
N TRP A 68 -44.59 23.54 22.27
CA TRP A 68 -43.70 22.41 22.10
C TRP A 68 -43.37 22.11 20.63
N ASP A 69 -44.36 22.20 19.71
CA ASP A 69 -44.12 22.01 18.27
C ASP A 69 -43.16 23.08 17.75
N SER A 70 -43.27 24.33 18.22
CA SER A 70 -42.41 25.45 17.80
C SER A 70 -40.93 25.20 18.09
N LEU A 71 -40.60 24.68 19.28
CA LEU A 71 -39.23 24.34 19.68
C LEU A 71 -38.67 23.20 18.83
N LEU A 72 -39.48 22.16 18.58
CA LEU A 72 -39.08 21.04 17.72
C LEU A 72 -38.86 21.49 16.28
N ILE A 73 -39.75 22.35 15.74
CA ILE A 73 -39.61 22.96 14.42
C ILE A 73 -38.30 23.75 14.33
N GLU A 74 -37.99 24.58 15.33
CA GLU A 74 -36.77 25.39 15.32
C GLU A 74 -35.51 24.51 15.26
N LYS A 75 -35.46 23.45 16.08
CA LYS A 75 -34.34 22.50 16.09
C LYS A 75 -34.24 21.74 14.77
N GLN A 76 -35.37 21.30 14.21
CA GLN A 76 -35.39 20.59 12.93
C GLN A 76 -34.94 21.50 11.78
N ASN A 77 -35.39 22.77 11.77
CA ASN A 77 -34.94 23.76 10.80
C ASN A 77 -33.44 24.04 10.89
N ALA A 78 -32.88 24.11 12.10
CA ALA A 78 -31.44 24.28 12.29
C ALA A 78 -30.64 23.09 11.72
N LEU A 79 -31.10 21.85 11.94
CA LEU A 79 -30.49 20.66 11.36
C LEU A 79 -30.59 20.65 9.84
N ASN A 80 -31.77 20.94 9.28
CA ASN A 80 -32.00 20.99 7.84
C ASN A 80 -31.10 22.02 7.15
N ARG A 81 -30.91 23.21 7.75
CA ARG A 81 -29.95 24.20 7.23
C ARG A 81 -28.52 23.64 7.15
N THR A 82 -28.10 22.84 8.12
CA THR A 82 -26.75 22.24 8.10
C THR A 82 -26.61 21.14 7.05
N LEU A 83 -27.66 20.33 6.86
CA LEU A 83 -27.69 19.28 5.84
C LEU A 83 -27.74 19.87 4.43
N ASN A 84 -28.55 20.90 4.21
CA ASN A 84 -28.63 21.59 2.91
C ASN A 84 -27.28 22.18 2.50
N ARG A 85 -26.56 22.83 3.43
CA ARG A 85 -25.19 23.31 3.18
C ARG A 85 -24.21 22.19 2.82
N GLU A 86 -24.43 20.96 3.29
CA GLU A 86 -23.62 19.81 2.88
C GLU A 86 -23.93 19.35 1.47
N ILE A 87 -25.21 19.29 1.12
CA ILE A 87 -25.67 18.97 -0.22
C ILE A 87 -25.14 20.01 -1.21
N GLU A 88 -25.22 21.29 -0.87
CA GLU A 88 -24.65 22.39 -1.66
C GLU A 88 -23.14 22.20 -1.87
N ARG A 89 -22.37 21.96 -0.79
CA ARG A 89 -20.93 21.68 -0.89
C ARG A 89 -20.60 20.43 -1.71
N GLN A 90 -21.49 19.45 -1.74
CA GLN A 90 -21.31 18.26 -2.57
C GLN A 90 -21.60 18.56 -4.04
N ALA A 91 -22.58 19.42 -4.30
CA ALA A 91 -22.96 19.84 -5.65
C ALA A 91 -22.01 20.89 -6.25
N THR A 92 -21.24 21.62 -5.44
CA THR A 92 -20.29 22.62 -5.95
C THR A 92 -19.24 21.94 -6.85
N PRO A 93 -19.12 22.34 -8.13
CA PRO A 93 -18.10 21.80 -9.01
C PRO A 93 -16.71 22.23 -8.52
N PHE A 94 -15.71 21.39 -8.76
CA PHE A 94 -14.33 21.74 -8.45
C PHE A 94 -13.87 22.91 -9.33
N PRO A 95 -13.10 23.87 -8.79
CA PRO A 95 -12.62 24.99 -9.57
C PRO A 95 -11.69 24.50 -10.70
N PRO A 96 -11.79 25.05 -11.92
CA PRO A 96 -11.04 24.57 -13.07
C PRO A 96 -9.52 24.66 -12.84
N GLU A 97 -9.06 25.69 -12.13
CA GLU A 97 -7.65 25.84 -11.75
C GLU A 97 -7.11 24.65 -10.95
N MET A 98 -7.92 24.10 -10.05
CA MET A 98 -7.53 22.92 -9.27
C MET A 98 -7.43 21.68 -10.16
N LEU A 99 -8.35 21.52 -11.12
CA LEU A 99 -8.31 20.41 -12.08
C LEU A 99 -7.06 20.49 -12.97
N ASP A 100 -6.71 21.69 -13.43
CA ASP A 100 -5.51 21.95 -14.21
C ASP A 100 -4.24 21.66 -13.42
N GLN A 101 -4.18 22.07 -12.15
CA GLN A 101 -3.07 21.74 -11.26
C GLN A 101 -2.93 20.22 -11.09
N ILE A 102 -4.05 19.50 -10.91
CA ILE A 102 -4.05 18.04 -10.82
C ILE A 102 -3.55 17.41 -12.13
N ALA A 103 -3.99 17.91 -13.28
CA ALA A 103 -3.55 17.44 -14.60
C ALA A 103 -2.04 17.66 -14.80
N LYS A 104 -1.55 18.87 -14.52
CA LYS A 104 -0.12 19.21 -14.56
C LYS A 104 0.71 18.34 -13.62
N ALA A 105 0.24 18.11 -12.39
CA ALA A 105 0.91 17.25 -11.42
C ALA A 105 0.99 15.78 -11.89
N ARG A 106 -0.07 15.26 -12.54
CA ARG A 106 -0.07 13.92 -13.13
C ARG A 106 0.93 13.81 -14.29
N GLN A 107 0.96 14.79 -15.18
CA GLN A 107 1.92 14.86 -16.27
C GLN A 107 3.36 14.94 -15.74
N PHE A 108 3.61 15.80 -14.74
CA PHE A 108 4.92 15.93 -14.10
C PHE A 108 5.38 14.63 -13.45
N LYS A 109 4.49 13.92 -12.74
CA LYS A 109 4.78 12.60 -12.18
C LYS A 109 5.18 11.60 -13.27
N PHE A 110 4.47 11.58 -14.40
CA PHE A 110 4.81 10.70 -15.51
C PHE A 110 6.18 11.04 -16.10
N ARG A 111 6.43 12.32 -16.38
CA ARG A 111 7.73 12.81 -16.87
C ARG A 111 8.88 12.45 -15.93
N ASN A 112 8.70 12.63 -14.62
CA ASN A 112 9.71 12.24 -13.64
C ASN A 112 9.98 10.73 -13.62
N LYS A 113 8.93 9.91 -13.71
CA LYS A 113 9.09 8.45 -13.80
C LYS A 113 9.78 8.01 -15.09
N ALA A 114 9.52 8.68 -16.21
CA ALA A 114 10.20 8.45 -17.47
C ALA A 114 11.69 8.82 -17.35
N ARG A 115 12.00 10.01 -16.78
CA ARG A 115 13.37 10.44 -16.52
C ARG A 115 14.14 9.49 -15.60
N GLU A 116 13.50 9.02 -14.51
CA GLU A 116 14.09 7.99 -13.63
C GLU A 116 14.38 6.69 -14.39
N PHE A 117 13.47 6.26 -15.26
CA PHE A 117 13.66 5.06 -16.06
C PHE A 117 14.81 5.22 -17.07
N GLU A 118 14.93 6.38 -17.72
CA GLU A 118 16.07 6.67 -18.61
C GLU A 118 17.41 6.62 -17.88
N ARG A 119 17.50 7.22 -16.68
CA ARG A 119 18.70 7.16 -15.82
C ARG A 119 19.04 5.72 -15.43
N GLU A 120 18.03 4.94 -15.06
CA GLU A 120 18.19 3.52 -14.77
C GLU A 120 18.68 2.73 -16.00
N CYS A 121 18.22 3.06 -17.21
CA CYS A 121 18.71 2.47 -18.46
C CYS A 121 20.16 2.86 -18.78
N ARG A 122 20.60 4.07 -18.42
CA ARG A 122 22.01 4.49 -18.53
C ARG A 122 22.94 3.79 -17.53
N GLY A 123 22.38 3.03 -16.58
CA GLY A 123 23.15 2.26 -15.59
C GLY A 123 23.24 2.93 -14.22
N GLU A 124 22.52 4.03 -13.97
CA GLU A 124 22.49 4.64 -12.64
C GLU A 124 21.73 3.76 -11.64
N VAL A 125 22.29 3.59 -10.44
CA VAL A 125 21.66 2.81 -9.36
C VAL A 125 20.73 3.71 -8.55
N LEU A 126 19.43 3.61 -8.81
CA LEU A 126 18.39 4.37 -8.11
C LEU A 126 17.72 3.53 -7.00
N PRO A 127 16.99 4.16 -6.05
CA PRO A 127 16.21 3.43 -5.05
C PRO A 127 15.25 2.40 -5.66
N ARG A 128 14.65 2.73 -6.82
CA ARG A 128 13.81 1.81 -7.60
C ARG A 128 14.58 0.59 -8.10
N THR A 129 15.82 0.77 -8.53
CA THR A 129 16.71 -0.30 -9.01
C THR A 129 17.08 -1.23 -7.85
N ILE A 130 17.44 -0.66 -6.70
CA ILE A 130 17.72 -1.42 -5.47
C ILE A 130 16.49 -2.23 -5.05
N ALA A 131 15.32 -1.58 -4.97
CA ALA A 131 14.06 -2.24 -4.62
C ALA A 131 13.74 -3.39 -5.58
N ARG A 132 13.95 -3.21 -6.88
CA ARG A 132 13.75 -4.26 -7.90
C ARG A 132 14.72 -5.43 -7.74
N ARG A 133 15.99 -5.17 -7.50
CA ARG A 133 17.02 -6.20 -7.26
C ARG A 133 16.76 -6.98 -5.97
N ASN A 134 16.20 -6.33 -4.96
CA ASN A 134 15.87 -6.93 -3.67
C ASN A 134 14.58 -7.74 -3.67
N LYS A 135 13.72 -7.60 -4.69
CA LYS A 135 12.59 -8.54 -4.88
C LYS A 135 13.15 -9.96 -4.97
N ARG A 136 12.43 -10.93 -4.43
CA ARG A 136 12.76 -12.37 -4.48
C ARG A 136 11.49 -13.16 -4.83
N PRO A 137 11.62 -14.37 -5.39
CA PRO A 137 10.47 -15.25 -5.54
C PRO A 137 9.95 -15.64 -4.15
N PRO A 138 8.67 -16.01 -4.01
CA PRO A 138 8.13 -16.61 -2.80
C PRO A 138 9.01 -17.76 -2.28
N ALA A 139 9.10 -17.91 -0.96
CA ALA A 139 10.02 -18.83 -0.30
C ALA A 139 9.89 -20.28 -0.80
N HIS A 140 8.66 -20.76 -1.00
CA HIS A 140 8.39 -22.12 -1.48
C HIS A 140 8.89 -22.36 -2.92
N ILE A 141 8.87 -21.33 -3.78
CA ILE A 141 9.42 -21.40 -5.14
C ILE A 141 10.94 -21.36 -5.08
N LEU A 142 11.50 -20.47 -4.27
CA LEU A 142 12.94 -20.31 -4.11
C LEU A 142 13.61 -21.59 -3.58
N ALA A 143 12.94 -22.35 -2.71
CA ALA A 143 13.43 -23.63 -2.20
C ALA A 143 13.55 -24.70 -3.30
N ARG A 144 12.64 -24.70 -4.27
CA ARG A 144 12.63 -25.65 -5.40
C ARG A 144 13.54 -25.24 -6.55
N MET A 145 14.01 -23.99 -6.57
CA MET A 145 14.89 -23.48 -7.62
C MET A 145 16.32 -24.00 -7.48
N THR A 146 16.91 -24.42 -8.59
CA THR A 146 18.35 -24.69 -8.68
C THR A 146 19.16 -23.40 -8.57
N GLU A 147 20.45 -23.49 -8.25
CA GLU A 147 21.34 -22.32 -8.17
C GLU A 147 21.39 -21.54 -9.49
N LYS A 148 21.36 -22.26 -10.62
CA LYS A 148 21.31 -21.66 -11.96
C LYS A 148 20.03 -20.85 -12.16
N GLN A 149 18.89 -21.39 -11.75
CA GLN A 149 17.60 -20.68 -11.82
C GLN A 149 17.57 -19.45 -10.91
N LYS A 150 18.11 -19.55 -9.68
CA LYS A 150 18.25 -18.40 -8.76
C LYS A 150 19.11 -17.29 -9.37
N ARG A 151 20.21 -17.66 -10.05
CA ARG A 151 21.09 -16.71 -10.74
C ARG A 151 20.36 -16.04 -11.91
N TRP A 152 19.66 -16.80 -12.74
CA TRP A 152 18.90 -16.27 -13.88
C TRP A 152 17.78 -15.34 -13.42
N ASP A 153 17.02 -15.72 -12.39
CA ASP A 153 15.98 -14.89 -11.77
C ASP A 153 16.55 -13.57 -11.19
N LYS A 154 17.77 -13.58 -10.64
CA LYS A 154 18.45 -12.34 -10.21
C LYS A 154 18.80 -11.45 -11.40
N ILE A 155 19.21 -12.02 -12.53
CA ILE A 155 19.62 -11.30 -13.73
C ILE A 155 18.42 -10.67 -14.44
N THR A 156 17.28 -11.37 -14.53
CA THR A 156 16.08 -10.84 -15.20
C THR A 156 15.51 -9.61 -14.53
N ARG A 157 15.78 -9.41 -13.23
CA ARG A 157 15.40 -8.20 -12.50
C ARG A 157 16.14 -6.94 -12.95
N ASN A 158 17.21 -7.06 -13.73
CA ASN A 158 17.89 -5.89 -14.30
C ASN A 158 17.04 -5.25 -15.42
N VAL A 159 17.20 -3.94 -15.61
CA VAL A 159 16.41 -3.18 -16.59
C VAL A 159 16.90 -3.41 -18.01
N SER A 160 18.20 -3.58 -18.20
CA SER A 160 18.81 -3.81 -19.51
C SER A 160 18.10 -4.94 -20.28
N GLU A 161 17.89 -4.70 -21.57
CA GLU A 161 17.39 -5.66 -22.56
C GLU A 161 18.45 -5.96 -23.62
N VAL A 162 19.70 -5.64 -23.31
CA VAL A 162 20.85 -5.92 -24.17
C VAL A 162 21.72 -6.96 -23.50
N GLY A 163 22.42 -7.72 -24.32
CA GLY A 163 23.52 -8.52 -23.86
C GLY A 163 23.14 -9.87 -23.26
N TYR A 164 23.96 -10.34 -22.30
CA TYR A 164 23.66 -11.55 -21.53
C TYR A 164 22.32 -11.47 -20.78
N VAL A 165 21.90 -10.27 -20.36
CA VAL A 165 20.60 -10.05 -19.70
C VAL A 165 19.45 -10.33 -20.66
N ALA A 166 19.57 -9.90 -21.92
CA ALA A 166 18.59 -10.16 -22.98
C ALA A 166 18.44 -11.66 -23.24
N TYR A 167 19.58 -12.35 -23.36
CA TYR A 167 19.62 -13.80 -23.55
C TYR A 167 18.88 -14.55 -22.44
N VAL A 168 19.17 -14.22 -21.17
CA VAL A 168 18.52 -14.86 -20.01
C VAL A 168 17.02 -14.56 -19.97
N LYS A 169 16.61 -13.31 -20.26
CA LYS A 169 15.19 -12.93 -20.33
C LYS A 169 14.44 -13.68 -21.42
N GLN A 170 15.04 -13.81 -22.60
CA GLN A 170 14.44 -14.56 -23.71
C GLN A 170 14.31 -16.04 -23.39
N LYS A 171 15.35 -16.67 -22.82
CA LYS A 171 15.31 -18.08 -22.38
C LYS A 171 14.23 -18.35 -21.33
N LEU A 172 13.90 -17.34 -20.52
CA LEU A 172 12.81 -17.39 -19.54
C LEU A 172 11.45 -16.95 -20.10
N GLY A 173 11.35 -16.65 -21.40
CA GLY A 173 10.09 -16.33 -22.09
C GLY A 173 9.63 -14.87 -21.98
N PHE A 174 10.49 -13.94 -21.56
CA PHE A 174 10.13 -12.52 -21.54
C PHE A 174 10.11 -11.94 -22.97
N LYS A 175 9.10 -11.11 -23.25
CA LYS A 175 9.06 -10.31 -24.49
C LYS A 175 10.03 -9.14 -24.37
N LEU A 176 11.03 -9.10 -25.25
CA LEU A 176 12.00 -7.99 -25.36
C LEU A 176 11.48 -6.95 -26.35
N ARG A 177 11.87 -5.68 -26.18
CA ARG A 177 11.56 -4.62 -27.16
C ARG A 177 12.24 -4.88 -28.50
N ASN A 178 13.51 -5.32 -28.46
CA ASN A 178 14.29 -5.72 -29.63
C ASN A 178 14.63 -7.21 -29.53
N PRO A 179 13.97 -8.10 -30.29
CA PRO A 179 14.17 -9.55 -30.22
C PRO A 179 15.57 -10.02 -30.60
N GLU A 180 16.36 -9.18 -31.29
CA GLU A 180 17.70 -9.52 -31.77
C GLU A 180 18.82 -8.99 -30.89
N ALA A 181 18.51 -8.21 -29.84
CA ALA A 181 19.50 -7.56 -28.99
C ALA A 181 20.39 -8.54 -28.19
N TRP A 182 20.03 -9.82 -28.12
CA TRP A 182 20.86 -10.88 -27.53
C TRP A 182 21.90 -11.44 -28.52
N LYS A 183 21.66 -11.34 -29.84
CA LYS A 183 22.55 -11.86 -30.87
C LYS A 183 23.89 -11.11 -30.90
N ALA A 184 23.90 -9.86 -30.47
CA ALA A 184 25.11 -9.04 -30.37
C ALA A 184 26.20 -9.63 -29.45
N GLU A 185 25.85 -10.50 -28.50
CA GLU A 185 26.82 -11.12 -27.57
C GLU A 185 27.29 -12.50 -27.99
N LEU A 186 26.61 -13.19 -28.91
CA LEU A 186 27.07 -14.51 -29.35
C LEU A 186 28.37 -14.44 -30.15
N GLY A 187 28.80 -13.22 -30.52
CA GLY A 187 29.94 -13.00 -31.39
C GLY A 187 29.70 -13.58 -32.78
N LYS A 188 30.73 -13.57 -33.61
CA LYS A 188 30.71 -14.39 -34.83
C LYS A 188 30.88 -15.85 -34.40
N PRO A 189 30.21 -16.81 -35.05
CA PRO A 189 30.38 -18.24 -34.75
C PRO A 189 31.85 -18.69 -34.90
N GLU A 190 32.64 -17.99 -35.71
CA GLU A 190 34.08 -18.20 -35.91
C GLU A 190 34.91 -17.98 -34.63
N ASP A 191 34.44 -17.14 -33.70
CA ASP A 191 35.17 -16.81 -32.46
C ASP A 191 34.83 -17.76 -31.28
N GLN A 192 33.78 -18.59 -31.40
CA GLN A 192 33.40 -19.55 -30.35
C GLN A 192 34.52 -20.48 -29.89
N PRO A 193 35.29 -21.15 -30.77
CA PRO A 193 36.35 -22.08 -30.32
C PRO A 193 37.44 -21.36 -29.51
N ARG A 194 37.74 -20.10 -29.85
CA ARG A 194 38.69 -19.27 -29.11
C ARG A 194 38.16 -18.90 -27.73
N LEU A 195 36.88 -18.53 -27.65
CA LEU A 195 36.23 -18.18 -26.39
C LEU A 195 36.09 -19.39 -25.46
N ASP A 196 35.76 -20.56 -25.99
CA ASP A 196 35.65 -21.81 -25.23
C ASP A 196 37.01 -22.21 -24.62
N ALA A 197 38.09 -22.11 -25.41
CA ALA A 197 39.45 -22.36 -24.92
C ALA A 197 39.84 -21.39 -23.78
N MET A 198 39.50 -20.10 -23.93
CA MET A 198 39.76 -19.08 -22.91
C MET A 198 38.91 -19.31 -21.65
N GLU A 199 37.66 -19.76 -21.80
CA GLU A 199 36.79 -20.11 -20.66
C GLU A 199 37.36 -21.33 -19.90
N GLU A 200 37.84 -22.35 -20.60
CA GLU A 200 38.48 -23.51 -19.98
C GLU A 200 39.72 -23.13 -19.18
N GLU A 201 40.59 -22.26 -19.71
CA GLU A 201 41.76 -21.75 -19.00
C GLU A 201 41.37 -21.03 -17.70
N ILE A 202 40.36 -20.15 -17.78
CA ILE A 202 39.83 -19.44 -16.61
C ILE A 202 39.24 -20.43 -15.59
N ARG A 203 38.52 -21.46 -16.04
CA ARG A 203 37.97 -22.49 -15.15
C ARG A 203 39.09 -23.25 -14.45
N ARG A 204 40.13 -23.68 -15.17
CA ARG A 204 41.30 -24.38 -14.61
C ARG A 204 42.00 -23.51 -13.57
N GLN A 205 42.24 -22.23 -13.87
CA GLN A 205 42.84 -21.28 -12.93
C GLN A 205 41.98 -21.07 -11.68
N ASN A 206 40.65 -20.94 -11.83
CA ASN A 206 39.75 -20.76 -10.71
C ASN A 206 39.66 -22.01 -9.81
N ILE A 207 39.69 -23.21 -10.40
CA ILE A 207 39.76 -24.46 -9.65
C ILE A 207 41.06 -24.50 -8.84
N ALA A 208 42.20 -24.19 -9.47
CA ALA A 208 43.49 -24.15 -8.79
C ALA A 208 43.49 -23.15 -7.62
N LYS A 209 42.95 -21.94 -7.82
CA LYS A 209 42.81 -20.92 -6.76
C LYS A 209 41.90 -21.37 -5.62
N ARG A 210 40.78 -22.04 -5.91
CA ARG A 210 39.86 -22.60 -4.90
C ARG A 210 40.52 -23.70 -4.07
N VAL A 211 41.26 -24.59 -4.71
CA VAL A 211 42.02 -25.66 -4.03
C VAL A 211 43.11 -25.08 -3.14
N GLN A 212 43.83 -24.06 -3.62
CA GLN A 212 44.82 -23.34 -2.81
C GLN A 212 44.18 -22.64 -1.61
N ALA A 213 43.05 -21.94 -1.79
CA ALA A 213 42.32 -21.28 -0.72
C ALA A 213 41.80 -22.27 0.33
N GLN A 214 41.24 -23.42 -0.09
CA GLN A 214 40.84 -24.49 0.83
C GLN A 214 42.02 -25.08 1.59
N ARG A 215 43.16 -25.32 0.91
CA ARG A 215 44.38 -25.79 1.58
C ARG A 215 44.91 -24.78 2.60
N ALA A 216 44.84 -23.49 2.31
CA ALA A 216 45.23 -22.43 3.23
C ALA A 216 44.30 -22.37 4.46
N LEU A 217 42.99 -22.48 4.26
CA LEU A 217 41.99 -22.59 5.34
C LEU A 217 42.25 -23.80 6.23
N MET A 218 42.44 -24.99 5.66
CA MET A 218 42.73 -26.21 6.41
C MET A 218 44.05 -26.13 7.18
N ARG A 219 45.07 -25.43 6.64
CA ARG A 219 46.33 -25.16 7.36
C ARG A 219 46.12 -24.18 8.53
N GLY A 220 45.34 -23.11 8.32
CA GLY A 220 44.99 -22.15 9.37
C GLY A 220 44.18 -22.77 10.50
N GLU A 221 43.21 -23.64 10.18
CA GLU A 221 42.42 -24.38 11.18
C GLU A 221 43.27 -25.39 11.95
N ARG A 222 44.20 -26.08 11.29
CA ARG A 222 45.18 -26.96 11.95
C ARG A 222 46.12 -26.19 12.88
N ALA A 223 46.55 -24.99 12.48
CA ALA A 223 47.37 -24.11 13.33
C ALA A 223 46.60 -23.64 14.58
N LYS A 224 45.33 -23.21 14.43
CA LYS A 224 44.43 -22.87 15.56
C LYS A 224 44.17 -24.06 16.50
N ARG A 225 44.00 -25.27 15.96
CA ARG A 225 43.82 -26.48 16.78
C ARG A 225 45.08 -26.86 17.56
N LYS A 226 46.28 -26.63 17.00
CA LYS A 226 47.55 -26.84 17.71
C LYS A 226 47.77 -25.81 18.82
N SER A 227 47.44 -24.53 18.61
CA SER A 227 47.54 -23.52 19.67
C SER A 227 46.58 -23.78 20.83
N ASN A 228 45.35 -24.24 20.56
CA ASN A 228 44.40 -24.61 21.61
C ASN A 228 44.81 -25.85 22.42
N ARG A 229 45.57 -26.80 21.83
CA ARG A 229 46.13 -27.95 22.57
C ARG A 229 47.33 -27.60 23.45
N GLY A 230 48.04 -26.51 23.15
CA GLY A 230 49.13 -26.01 24.00
C GLY A 230 48.66 -25.20 25.22
N THR A 231 47.35 -24.94 25.32
CA THR A 231 46.74 -24.11 26.38
C THR A 231 45.77 -24.93 27.23
N GLN A 232 46.12 -26.16 27.58
CA GLN A 232 45.46 -26.84 28.70
C GLN A 232 46.32 -26.64 29.95
N PRO A 233 45.82 -25.96 31.00
CA PRO A 233 46.57 -25.85 32.25
C PRO A 233 46.77 -27.26 32.80
N LYS A 234 48.00 -27.60 33.15
CA LYS A 234 48.29 -28.79 33.94
C LYS A 234 47.49 -28.65 35.24
N LEU A 235 46.51 -29.52 35.43
CA LEU A 235 45.88 -29.69 36.73
C LEU A 235 46.94 -30.34 37.62
N ASP A 236 47.56 -29.54 38.48
CA ASP A 236 48.45 -30.02 39.53
C ASP A 236 47.63 -30.92 40.45
N ALA A 237 47.92 -32.22 40.40
CA ALA A 237 47.36 -33.21 41.30
C ALA A 237 48.12 -33.11 42.64
N THR A 238 47.60 -32.33 43.58
CA THR A 238 47.94 -32.44 44.99
C THR A 238 46.88 -33.27 45.71
N ALA A 239 47.29 -34.44 46.18
CA ALA A 239 46.69 -35.19 47.29
C ALA A 239 47.85 -35.63 48.20
#